data_AF-A0A3N2NMX3-F1
#
_entry.id   AF-A0A3N2NMX3-F1
#
_cell.length_a   1.000
_cell.length_b   1.000
_cell.length_c   1.000
_cell.angle_alpha   90.00
_cell.angle_beta   90.00
_cell.angle_gamma   90.00
#
_symmetry.space_group_name_H-M   'P 1'
#
loop_
_entity.id
_entity.type
_entity.pdbx_description
1 polymer ?
#
loop_
_entity_poly.entity_id
_entity_poly.type
_entity_poly.pdbx_seq_one_letter_code
_entity_poly.pdbx_strand_id
1 'polypeptide(L)'
;MKKSTILRPVSAKAYAGFVERINLVFADSDRRASMLLALGKYLDGDRNNYAAGLTVECRVAFEMLRFDIDLAIARSAKARMRRSRRAETKPEDHRAEPMAARISRKTVEADETSPAMSDRACGEDCANKDGENADEKSAPVIPRRVRRLAKRATRPKMRWRKL
;
A
#
# COMPACT_ATOMS: atom_id res chain seq x y z
N MET A 1 -30.04 -7.74 -9.43
CA MET A 1 -29.11 -8.88 -9.20
C MET A 1 -27.75 -8.30 -8.83
N LYS A 2 -27.27 -8.52 -7.60
CA LYS A 2 -25.93 -8.05 -7.18
C LYS A 2 -24.90 -8.92 -7.90
N LYS A 3 -24.12 -8.34 -8.81
CA LYS A 3 -22.98 -9.04 -9.43
C LYS A 3 -22.02 -9.38 -8.29
N SER A 4 -22.00 -10.64 -7.86
CA SER A 4 -20.95 -11.14 -6.99
C SER A 4 -19.66 -11.05 -7.78
N THR A 5 -18.92 -9.96 -7.58
CA THR A 5 -17.58 -9.83 -8.14
C THR A 5 -16.76 -10.94 -7.52
N ILE A 6 -16.57 -12.04 -8.26
CA ILE A 6 -15.80 -13.20 -7.83
C ILE A 6 -14.40 -12.66 -7.52
N LEU A 7 -14.08 -12.56 -6.22
CA LEU A 7 -12.80 -12.09 -5.73
C LEU A 7 -11.76 -13.15 -6.11
N ARG A 8 -11.10 -12.94 -7.26
CA ARG A 8 -10.00 -13.80 -7.69
C ARG A 8 -8.96 -13.93 -6.57
N PRO A 9 -8.33 -15.10 -6.43
CA PRO A 9 -7.41 -15.35 -5.33
C PRO A 9 -6.15 -14.47 -5.39
N VAL A 10 -5.83 -13.95 -6.57
CA VAL A 10 -4.68 -13.08 -6.87
C VAL A 10 -5.15 -11.65 -7.19
N SER A 11 -4.35 -10.64 -6.83
CA SER A 11 -4.61 -9.24 -7.24
C SER A 11 -4.64 -9.05 -8.76
N ALA A 12 -5.43 -8.09 -9.25
CA ALA A 12 -5.52 -7.77 -10.68
C ALA A 12 -4.15 -7.46 -11.31
N LYS A 13 -3.29 -6.72 -10.60
CA LYS A 13 -1.93 -6.40 -11.05
C LYS A 13 -1.07 -7.66 -11.25
N ALA A 14 -1.11 -8.58 -10.30
CA ALA A 14 -0.34 -9.82 -10.42
C ALA A 14 -0.90 -10.71 -11.55
N TYR A 15 -2.23 -10.79 -11.71
CA TYR A 15 -2.84 -11.47 -12.85
C TYR A 15 -2.35 -10.92 -14.19
N ALA A 16 -2.36 -9.60 -14.38
CA ALA A 16 -1.85 -8.96 -15.61
C ALA A 16 -0.39 -9.36 -15.88
N GLY A 17 0.47 -9.36 -14.86
CA GLY A 17 1.87 -9.79 -15.02
C GLY A 17 2.04 -11.28 -15.37
N PHE A 18 1.12 -12.17 -14.96
CA PHE A 18 1.12 -13.56 -15.45
C PHE A 18 0.71 -13.63 -16.93
N VAL A 19 -0.31 -12.88 -17.33
CA VAL A 19 -0.78 -12.82 -18.72
C VAL A 19 0.31 -12.29 -19.64
N GLU A 20 0.98 -11.20 -19.27
CA GLU A 20 2.11 -10.64 -20.03
C GLU A 20 3.24 -11.64 -20.20
N ARG A 21 3.61 -12.36 -19.13
CA ARG A 21 4.65 -13.40 -19.22
C ARG A 21 4.26 -14.55 -20.14
N ILE A 22 3.01 -15.02 -20.07
CA ILE A 22 2.50 -16.05 -20.99
C ILE A 22 2.56 -15.53 -22.44
N ASN A 23 2.13 -14.29 -22.69
CA ASN A 23 2.15 -13.70 -24.02
C ASN A 23 3.56 -13.52 -24.58
N LEU A 24 4.56 -13.31 -23.72
CA LEU A 24 5.96 -13.16 -24.12
C LEU A 24 6.65 -14.50 -24.37
N VAL A 25 6.34 -15.54 -23.60
CA VAL A 25 6.97 -16.86 -23.73
C VAL A 25 6.44 -17.66 -24.91
N PHE A 26 5.13 -17.54 -25.20
CA PHE A 26 4.49 -18.32 -26.25
C PHE A 26 4.18 -17.43 -27.45
N ALA A 27 4.86 -17.67 -28.58
CA ALA A 27 4.54 -16.98 -29.84
C ALA A 27 3.21 -17.49 -30.44
N ASP A 28 2.95 -18.79 -30.33
CA ASP A 28 1.77 -19.43 -30.89
C ASP A 28 0.48 -18.94 -30.21
N SER A 29 -0.50 -18.54 -31.02
CA SER A 29 -1.84 -18.14 -30.57
C SER A 29 -2.50 -19.22 -29.70
N ASP A 30 -2.49 -20.46 -30.18
CA ASP A 30 -3.29 -21.53 -29.57
C ASP A 30 -2.68 -22.01 -28.25
N ARG A 31 -1.35 -22.01 -28.18
CA ARG A 31 -0.62 -22.30 -26.94
C ARG A 31 -0.86 -21.22 -25.89
N ARG A 32 -0.84 -19.93 -26.29
CA ARG A 32 -1.21 -18.81 -25.40
C ARG A 32 -2.63 -18.97 -24.89
N ALA A 33 -3.60 -19.22 -25.76
CA ALA A 33 -5.00 -19.40 -25.37
C ALA A 33 -5.15 -20.56 -24.37
N SER A 34 -4.50 -21.69 -24.64
CA SER A 34 -4.51 -22.87 -23.75
C SER A 34 -3.88 -22.57 -22.38
N MET A 35 -2.74 -21.87 -22.35
CA MET A 35 -2.07 -21.46 -21.11
C MET A 35 -2.90 -20.47 -20.29
N LEU A 36 -3.59 -19.54 -20.94
CA LEU A 36 -4.50 -18.59 -20.28
C LEU A 36 -5.74 -19.30 -19.72
N LEU A 37 -6.28 -20.29 -20.44
CA LEU A 37 -7.39 -21.12 -19.96
C LEU A 37 -6.96 -21.96 -18.75
N ALA A 38 -5.78 -22.58 -18.78
CA ALA A 38 -5.21 -23.28 -17.63
C ALA A 38 -5.02 -22.35 -16.43
N LEU A 39 -4.52 -21.13 -16.65
CA LEU A 39 -4.38 -20.14 -15.59
C LEU A 39 -5.75 -19.79 -14.97
N GLY A 40 -6.78 -19.61 -15.79
CA GLY A 40 -8.15 -19.40 -15.34
C GLY A 40 -8.64 -20.54 -14.45
N LYS A 41 -8.65 -21.78 -14.97
CA LYS A 41 -9.07 -22.98 -14.24
C LYS A 41 -8.31 -23.15 -12.91
N TYR A 42 -7.00 -22.93 -12.94
CA TYR A 42 -6.16 -23.03 -11.74
C TYR A 42 -6.56 -22.01 -10.67
N LEU A 43 -6.79 -20.76 -11.07
CA LEU A 43 -7.22 -19.69 -10.16
C LEU A 43 -8.66 -19.86 -9.68
N ASP A 44 -9.52 -20.51 -10.45
CA ASP A 44 -10.89 -20.85 -10.07
C ASP A 44 -10.95 -22.05 -9.09
N GLY A 45 -9.82 -22.71 -8.83
CA GLY A 45 -9.68 -23.78 -7.85
C GLY A 45 -9.67 -25.19 -8.45
N ASP A 46 -9.80 -25.32 -9.77
CA ASP A 46 -9.72 -26.61 -10.48
C ASP A 46 -8.25 -27.06 -10.63
N ARG A 47 -7.63 -27.39 -9.49
CA ARG A 47 -6.21 -27.79 -9.40
C ARG A 47 -5.91 -29.17 -9.98
N ASN A 48 -6.92 -29.97 -10.32
CA ASN A 48 -6.71 -31.31 -10.85
C ASN A 48 -6.91 -31.37 -12.37
N ASN A 49 -7.78 -30.52 -12.93
CA ASN A 49 -8.09 -30.55 -14.37
C ASN A 49 -7.63 -29.31 -15.15
N TYR A 50 -6.90 -28.36 -14.55
CA TYR A 50 -6.38 -27.20 -15.29
C TYR A 50 -5.50 -27.57 -16.48
N ALA A 51 -4.79 -28.70 -16.40
CA ALA A 51 -3.89 -29.18 -17.46
C ALA A 51 -4.60 -29.99 -18.56
N ALA A 52 -5.93 -30.16 -18.46
CA ALA A 52 -6.72 -30.81 -19.49
C ALA A 52 -6.73 -29.93 -20.75
N GLY A 53 -6.09 -30.41 -21.83
CA GLY A 53 -5.95 -29.70 -23.10
C GLY A 53 -4.59 -29.00 -23.30
N LEU A 54 -3.67 -29.07 -22.33
CA LEU A 54 -2.31 -28.56 -22.52
C LEU A 54 -1.44 -29.61 -23.23
N THR A 55 -0.66 -29.15 -24.20
CA THR A 55 0.47 -29.92 -24.74
C THR A 55 1.50 -30.17 -23.63
N VAL A 56 2.36 -31.17 -23.82
CA VAL A 56 3.38 -31.55 -22.81
C VAL A 56 4.29 -30.37 -22.46
N GLU A 57 4.74 -29.62 -23.46
CA GLU A 57 5.58 -28.43 -23.28
C GLU A 57 4.87 -27.33 -22.46
N CYS A 58 3.62 -27.02 -22.80
CA CYS A 58 2.81 -26.05 -22.07
C CYS A 58 2.58 -26.50 -20.62
N ARG A 59 2.38 -27.80 -20.38
CA ARG A 59 2.22 -28.35 -19.03
C ARG A 59 3.46 -28.11 -18.18
N VAL A 60 4.65 -28.43 -18.70
CA VAL A 60 5.92 -28.20 -17.99
C VAL A 60 6.12 -26.72 -17.70
N ALA A 61 5.90 -25.85 -18.69
CA ALA A 61 6.00 -24.41 -18.51
C ALA A 61 4.99 -23.88 -17.46
N PHE A 62 3.78 -24.44 -17.42
CA PHE A 62 2.79 -24.08 -16.42
C PHE A 62 3.20 -24.52 -15.01
N GLU A 63 3.78 -25.71 -14.83
CA GLU A 63 4.31 -26.14 -13.52
C GLU A 63 5.43 -25.22 -13.03
N MET A 64 6.29 -24.72 -13.93
CA MET A 64 7.29 -23.71 -13.58
C MET A 64 6.64 -22.40 -13.13
N LEU A 65 5.56 -21.98 -13.79
CA LEU A 65 4.80 -20.77 -13.43
C LEU A 65 3.99 -20.95 -12.13
N ARG A 66 3.61 -22.18 -11.79
CA ARG A 66 2.73 -22.51 -10.67
C ARG A 66 3.27 -22.01 -9.33
N PHE A 67 4.57 -22.14 -9.08
CA PHE A 67 5.19 -21.67 -7.84
C PHE A 67 5.00 -20.16 -7.64
N ASP A 68 5.18 -19.37 -8.70
CA ASP A 68 4.95 -17.93 -8.66
C ASP A 68 3.47 -17.60 -8.43
N ILE A 69 2.56 -18.38 -9.03
CA ILE A 69 1.11 -18.22 -8.87
C ILE A 69 0.72 -18.48 -7.41
N ASP A 70 1.12 -19.62 -6.83
CA ASP A 70 0.84 -19.96 -5.43
C ASP A 70 1.42 -18.90 -4.46
N LEU A 71 2.63 -18.42 -4.74
CA LEU A 71 3.23 -17.33 -3.97
C LEU A 71 2.42 -16.02 -4.07
N ALA A 72 1.94 -15.68 -5.26
CA ALA A 72 1.08 -14.51 -5.48
C ALA A 72 -0.27 -14.64 -4.77
N ILE A 73 -0.86 -15.85 -4.74
CA ILE A 73 -2.08 -16.15 -3.97
C ILE A 73 -1.83 -15.90 -2.49
N ALA A 74 -0.77 -16.48 -1.92
CA ALA A 74 -0.43 -16.34 -0.50
C ALA A 74 -0.18 -14.87 -0.11
N ARG A 75 0.56 -14.12 -0.95
CA ARG A 75 0.78 -12.67 -0.75
C ARG A 75 -0.53 -11.89 -0.78
N SER A 76 -1.41 -12.20 -1.73
CA SER A 76 -2.71 -11.55 -1.88
C SER A 76 -3.62 -11.84 -0.69
N ALA A 77 -3.67 -13.10 -0.22
CA ALA A 77 -4.41 -13.49 0.97
C ALA A 77 -3.93 -12.76 2.23
N LYS A 78 -2.61 -12.70 2.43
CA LYS A 78 -2.00 -11.95 3.55
C LYS A 78 -2.30 -10.45 3.48
N ALA A 79 -2.32 -9.87 2.29
CA ALA A 79 -2.67 -8.47 2.09
C ALA A 79 -4.15 -8.20 2.42
N ARG A 80 -5.07 -9.09 2.00
CA ARG A 80 -6.50 -9.02 2.36
C ARG A 80 -6.69 -9.12 3.87
N MET A 81 -6.08 -10.10 4.52
CA MET A 81 -6.14 -10.28 5.98
C MET A 81 -5.67 -9.02 6.74
N ARG A 82 -4.57 -8.40 6.30
CA ARG A 82 -4.07 -7.15 6.90
C ARG A 82 -5.02 -5.97 6.71
N ARG A 83 -5.75 -5.91 5.59
CA ARG A 83 -6.76 -4.86 5.36
C ARG A 83 -7.97 -5.06 6.25
N SER A 84 -8.48 -6.30 6.36
CA SER A 84 -9.59 -6.63 7.27
C SER A 84 -9.27 -6.26 8.72
N ARG A 85 -8.09 -6.66 9.21
CA ARG A 85 -7.64 -6.28 10.57
C ARG A 85 -7.59 -4.77 10.79
N ARG A 86 -7.17 -3.99 9.80
CA ARG A 86 -7.12 -2.52 9.90
C ARG A 86 -8.52 -1.89 9.88
N ALA A 87 -9.45 -2.49 9.14
CA ALA A 87 -10.83 -2.05 9.11
C ALA A 87 -11.52 -2.31 10.46
N GLU A 88 -11.25 -3.46 11.08
CA GLU A 88 -11.74 -3.81 12.43
C GLU A 88 -11.15 -2.92 13.53
N THR A 89 -9.91 -2.46 13.38
CA THR A 89 -9.24 -1.60 14.38
C THR A 89 -9.45 -0.10 14.17
N LYS A 90 -10.26 0.33 13.18
CA LYS A 90 -10.72 1.72 13.17
C LYS A 90 -11.74 1.81 14.31
N PRO A 91 -11.46 2.55 15.40
CA PRO A 91 -12.50 2.82 16.37
C PRO A 91 -13.62 3.53 15.61
N GLU A 92 -14.86 3.08 15.80
CA GLU A 92 -16.04 3.88 15.54
C GLU A 92 -15.76 5.27 16.13
N ASP A 93 -15.55 6.26 15.26
CA ASP A 93 -15.37 7.64 15.71
C ASP A 93 -16.60 7.97 16.56
N HIS A 94 -16.33 8.29 17.82
CA HIS A 94 -17.31 8.78 18.76
C HIS A 94 -18.20 9.80 18.06
N ARG A 95 -19.49 9.45 17.98
CA ARG A 95 -20.67 10.32 18.13
C ARG A 95 -20.39 11.79 17.83
N ALA A 96 -21.04 12.29 16.78
CA ALA A 96 -21.25 13.72 16.58
C ALA A 96 -21.74 14.37 17.89
N GLU A 97 -20.82 14.97 18.64
CA GLU A 97 -21.11 15.89 19.73
C GLU A 97 -21.24 17.29 19.09
N PRO A 98 -22.34 18.01 19.34
CA PRO A 98 -22.57 19.31 18.74
C PRO A 98 -21.47 20.30 19.20
N MET A 99 -21.06 21.14 18.26
CA MET A 99 -19.95 22.10 18.30
C MET A 99 -20.09 23.22 19.36
N ALA A 100 -20.90 23.05 20.41
CA ALA A 100 -21.22 24.08 21.40
C ALA A 100 -20.35 24.02 22.68
N ALA A 101 -19.70 22.91 22.99
CA ALA A 101 -18.98 22.75 24.27
C ALA A 101 -17.52 23.24 24.26
N ARG A 102 -17.06 23.90 23.18
CA ARG A 102 -15.66 24.33 23.03
C ARG A 102 -15.37 25.76 23.47
N ILE A 103 -16.39 26.49 23.94
CA ILE A 103 -16.28 27.90 24.37
C ILE A 103 -16.79 28.03 25.80
N SER A 104 -16.11 27.43 26.78
CA SER A 104 -16.38 27.77 28.18
C SER A 104 -15.23 27.39 29.13
N ARG A 105 -14.00 27.76 28.79
CA ARG A 105 -12.89 27.84 29.77
C ARG A 105 -11.89 28.93 29.36
N LYS A 106 -12.32 30.20 29.35
CA LYS A 106 -11.37 31.32 29.46
C LYS A 106 -12.02 32.62 29.92
N THR A 107 -12.33 32.68 31.22
CA THR A 107 -12.53 33.87 32.06
C THR A 107 -12.41 33.31 33.48
N VAL A 108 -11.43 33.60 34.33
CA VAL A 108 -10.92 34.84 34.94
C VAL A 108 -9.52 34.43 35.51
N GLU A 109 -8.42 35.18 35.55
CA GLU A 109 -8.12 36.54 36.04
C GLU A 109 -6.83 37.00 35.36
N ALA A 110 -6.72 38.30 35.14
CA ALA A 110 -5.50 38.97 34.75
C ALA A 110 -4.60 39.14 35.98
N ASP A 111 -3.32 38.82 35.85
CA ASP A 111 -2.28 39.61 36.51
C ASP A 111 -1.06 39.71 35.59
N GLU A 112 -0.41 40.85 35.69
CA GLU A 112 0.39 41.54 34.70
C GLU A 112 1.70 40.81 34.33
N THR A 113 1.97 40.67 33.01
CA THR A 113 3.25 41.03 32.34
C THR A 113 3.26 40.53 30.88
N SER A 114 3.17 41.48 29.94
CA SER A 114 3.54 41.35 28.52
C SER A 114 4.76 42.27 28.30
N PRO A 115 5.62 42.13 27.24
CA PRO A 115 5.31 41.71 25.87
C PRO A 115 6.25 40.58 25.35
N ALA A 116 6.03 39.89 24.24
CA ALA A 116 6.09 40.46 22.90
C ALA A 116 5.78 39.42 21.79
N MET A 117 5.19 39.95 20.72
CA MET A 117 5.15 39.48 19.33
C MET A 117 4.22 38.31 18.95
N SER A 118 3.15 38.72 18.27
CA SER A 118 2.42 38.03 17.22
C SER A 118 3.39 37.50 16.12
N ASP A 119 3.11 36.47 15.33
CA ASP A 119 1.97 36.35 14.43
C ASP A 119 1.57 34.89 14.21
N ARG A 120 0.26 34.71 14.06
CA ARG A 120 -0.40 33.49 13.60
C ARG A 120 -1.01 33.82 12.24
N ALA A 121 -0.72 33.02 11.22
CA ALA A 121 -1.57 32.99 10.03
C ALA A 121 -1.71 31.54 9.50
N CYS A 122 -2.97 31.12 9.45
CA CYS A 122 -3.49 30.01 8.65
C CYS A 122 -3.85 30.51 7.25
N GLY A 123 -3.93 29.57 6.29
CA GLY A 123 -4.60 29.72 4.98
C GLY A 123 -3.79 30.51 3.96
N GLU A 124 -3.92 30.37 2.64
CA GLU A 124 -4.79 29.60 1.74
C GLU A 124 -4.18 29.77 0.33
N ASP A 125 -4.39 28.80 -0.55
CA ASP A 125 -4.65 28.89 -2.00
C ASP A 125 -3.78 29.71 -3.01
N CYS A 126 -3.40 28.95 -4.06
CA CYS A 126 -3.48 29.22 -5.51
C CYS A 126 -2.55 30.25 -6.23
N ALA A 127 -1.75 29.65 -7.14
CA ALA A 127 -1.52 30.02 -8.55
C ALA A 127 -0.64 31.24 -8.96
N ASN A 128 0.45 30.88 -9.68
CA ASN A 128 1.17 31.55 -10.79
C ASN A 128 1.42 33.07 -10.78
N LYS A 129 2.72 33.46 -10.81
CA LYS A 129 3.39 34.10 -11.95
C LYS A 129 4.89 34.33 -11.69
N ASP A 130 5.63 34.37 -12.78
CA ASP A 130 7.08 34.47 -12.91
C ASP A 130 7.69 35.72 -12.25
N GLY A 131 8.91 35.58 -11.72
CA GLY A 131 9.72 36.69 -11.19
C GLY A 131 11.03 36.19 -10.59
N GLU A 132 12.13 36.62 -11.19
CA GLU A 132 13.52 36.23 -10.91
C GLU A 132 14.05 36.49 -9.48
N ASN A 133 14.97 35.62 -9.07
CA ASN A 133 16.14 35.80 -8.18
C ASN A 133 15.94 36.35 -6.75
N ALA A 134 16.15 35.49 -5.74
CA ALA A 134 17.19 35.68 -4.70
C ALA A 134 17.18 34.51 -3.69
N ASP A 135 18.38 34.17 -3.21
CA ASP A 135 18.73 33.19 -2.18
C ASP A 135 17.69 32.87 -1.09
N GLU A 136 17.24 31.62 -1.02
CA GLU A 136 16.74 31.03 0.21
C GLU A 136 17.30 29.61 0.39
N LYS A 137 18.09 29.42 1.44
CA LYS A 137 18.70 28.13 1.84
C LYS A 137 17.61 27.11 2.18
N SER A 138 17.13 26.39 1.18
CA SER A 138 16.23 25.25 1.36
C SER A 138 16.95 24.13 2.09
N ALA A 139 16.52 23.82 3.31
CA ALA A 139 17.07 22.69 4.07
C ALA A 139 16.85 21.38 3.27
N PRO A 140 17.89 20.57 3.03
CA PRO A 140 17.77 19.43 2.13
C PRO A 140 16.77 18.42 2.69
N VAL A 141 15.80 18.02 1.87
CA VAL A 141 14.84 16.96 2.20
C VAL A 141 15.59 15.62 2.24
N ILE A 142 16.11 15.28 3.41
CA ILE A 142 16.89 14.05 3.62
C ILE A 142 15.98 12.83 3.39
N PRO A 143 16.33 11.90 2.48
CA PRO A 143 15.53 10.73 2.21
C PRO A 143 15.37 9.87 3.46
N ARG A 144 14.15 9.33 3.66
CA ARG A 144 13.75 8.58 4.88
C ARG A 144 14.74 7.49 5.30
N ARG A 145 15.44 6.88 4.35
CA ARG A 145 16.45 5.84 4.58
C ARG A 145 17.67 6.37 5.34
N VAL A 146 18.15 7.57 5.01
CA VAL A 146 19.30 8.22 5.65
C VAL A 146 18.94 8.65 7.07
N ARG A 147 17.72 9.18 7.27
CA ARG A 147 17.21 9.53 8.61
C ARG A 147 17.12 8.32 9.56
N ARG A 148 16.87 7.12 9.04
CA ARG A 148 16.84 5.88 9.83
C ARG A 148 18.23 5.39 10.20
N LEU A 149 19.24 5.58 9.34
CA LEU A 149 20.63 5.25 9.66
C LEU A 149 21.17 6.17 10.76
N ALA A 150 20.95 7.48 10.65
CA ALA A 150 21.36 8.45 11.65
C ALA A 150 20.76 8.12 13.05
N LYS A 151 19.47 7.79 13.11
CA LYS A 151 18.81 7.37 14.35
C LYS A 151 19.33 6.05 14.95
N ARG A 152 19.96 5.19 14.14
CA ARG A 152 20.60 3.96 14.64
C ARG A 152 22.00 4.23 15.20
N ALA A 153 22.73 5.19 14.62
CA ALA A 153 24.06 5.59 15.08
C ALA A 153 24.02 6.31 16.44
N THR A 154 22.96 7.09 16.71
CA THR A 154 22.80 7.84 17.96
C THR A 154 22.13 7.05 19.09
N ARG A 155 21.76 5.79 18.86
CA ARG A 155 21.15 4.96 19.89
C ARG A 155 22.23 4.46 20.86
N PRO A 156 22.13 4.74 22.18
CA PRO A 156 23.07 4.22 23.15
C PRO A 156 23.00 2.69 23.15
N LYS A 157 24.16 2.04 22.97
CA LYS A 157 24.26 0.57 23.00
C LYS A 157 23.99 0.09 24.42
N MET A 158 22.81 -0.51 24.66
CA MET A 158 22.57 -1.26 25.88
C MET A 158 23.61 -2.38 25.97
N ARG A 159 24.54 -2.25 26.91
CA ARG A 159 25.45 -3.33 27.27
C ARG A 159 24.62 -4.34 28.03
N TRP A 160 24.43 -5.53 27.46
CA TRP A 160 23.85 -6.66 28.18
C TRP A 160 24.65 -6.85 29.47
N ARG A 161 23.98 -6.71 30.62
CA ARG A 161 24.58 -7.06 31.90
C ARG A 161 24.90 -8.56 31.84
N LYS A 162 26.15 -8.93 32.10
CA LYS A 162 26.55 -10.33 32.24
C LYS A 162 25.75 -10.93 33.40
N LEU A 163 25.16 -12.12 33.17
CA LEU A 163 24.63 -12.97 34.23
C LEU A 163 25.75 -13.35 35.19
#